data_AF-A0AAV1IBZ6-F1
#
_entry.id   AF-A0AAV1IBZ6-F1
#
_cell.length_a   1.000
_cell.length_b   1.000
_cell.length_c   1.000
_cell.angle_alpha   90.00
_cell.angle_beta   90.00
_cell.angle_gamma   90.00
#
_symmetry.space_group_name_H-M   'P 1'
#
loop_
_entity.id
_entity.type
_entity.pdbx_description
1 polymer ?
#
loop_
_entity_poly.entity_id
_entity_poly.type
_entity_poly.pdbx_seq_one_letter_code
_entity_poly.pdbx_strand_id
1 'polypeptide(L)'
;MQKLCERHPAACIAAALALLCGYVDSYDMQQFSIHVYGNESHAISPLLFGIFFEEINNAGDGGLYAEMVRDRSFEALAAQPLPTEAGMKDGSAGWVPWPGTEMAITSEYPVSMSNRHAACLSTKEAVGGLSNGGYWGISVQGGREYAVSMYISLPPSSMADMKNMTRTGAKWVRVALQSQDGKVTYASATTSAPSEHWELRNATLFPLETDTNATLSITFQGPGQLLIDAVSLFPSENARAGSVNPWPFRKDLLDMLKALRPRFLRFPGGCYVEGGPLLKDKFQWKAALGPSINRPGHWNAQWGYWSTDGLGLFEYMLLAEVLEAEPVWVVNAGISHQEDTPTSQIGPWVQDALDSIEFISGPANSTWGAKRAAMGRAKPWNLTYLAVGNEDCEHPAYIGNYLAFYFAIKAHHPHIKLIANCDLGDAAPTEVYDWHMYTSADDLFARRNDFDQSVAGQGPQVFASEYAVQVGAGWGNLKVVNIAPHRQDVSVFLHNITWGAVSLASKQTIIVGPTPQAENSFQDPHLIEAQEADLDLRIVDKNSSAAFNITLPGTSVMCLEMEISKGSKLALP
;
A
#
# COMPACT_ATOMS: atom_id res chain seq x y z
N MET A 1 -16.16 54.47 42.39
CA MET A 1 -14.74 54.09 42.19
C MET A 1 -13.90 55.23 41.64
N GLN A 2 -14.25 55.82 40.49
CA GLN A 2 -13.46 56.90 39.86
C GLN A 2 -13.22 58.13 40.77
N LYS A 3 -14.29 58.65 41.42
CA LYS A 3 -14.18 59.73 42.42
C LYS A 3 -13.42 59.35 43.71
N LEU A 4 -13.25 58.06 44.00
CA LEU A 4 -12.50 57.57 45.16
C LEU A 4 -10.99 57.49 44.85
N CYS A 5 -10.64 57.12 43.61
CA CYS A 5 -9.25 57.03 43.17
C CYS A 5 -8.58 58.39 42.93
N GLU A 6 -9.34 59.44 42.65
CA GLU A 6 -8.81 60.81 42.56
C GLU A 6 -8.35 61.37 43.91
N ARG A 7 -8.96 60.93 45.03
CA ARG A 7 -8.64 61.43 46.38
C ARG A 7 -7.54 60.63 47.10
N HIS A 8 -7.38 59.35 46.75
CA HIS A 8 -6.40 58.46 47.38
C HIS A 8 -5.69 57.58 46.33
N PRO A 9 -4.81 58.15 45.49
CA PRO A 9 -4.19 57.43 44.38
C PRO A 9 -3.33 56.26 44.84
N ALA A 10 -2.64 56.38 45.99
CA ALA A 10 -1.84 55.29 46.56
C ALA A 10 -2.69 54.08 47.00
N ALA A 11 -3.92 54.30 47.49
CA ALA A 11 -4.81 53.23 47.93
C ALA A 11 -5.45 52.50 46.73
N CYS A 12 -5.75 53.21 45.63
CA CYS A 12 -6.22 52.56 44.40
C CYS A 12 -5.10 51.81 43.67
N ILE A 13 -3.86 52.30 43.69
CA ILE A 13 -2.70 51.58 43.15
C ILE A 13 -2.44 50.30 43.96
N ALA A 14 -2.52 50.36 45.30
CA ALA A 14 -2.38 49.18 46.15
C ALA A 14 -3.52 48.16 45.93
N ALA A 15 -4.76 48.60 45.73
CA ALA A 15 -5.89 47.71 45.43
C ALA A 15 -5.79 47.10 44.01
N ALA A 16 -5.30 47.86 43.01
CA ALA A 16 -5.05 47.35 41.67
C ALA A 16 -3.87 46.37 41.62
N LEU A 17 -2.79 46.64 42.38
CA LEU A 17 -1.66 45.72 42.55
C LEU A 17 -2.08 44.45 43.33
N ALA A 18 -2.96 44.55 44.33
CA ALA A 18 -3.49 43.38 45.02
C ALA A 18 -4.41 42.52 44.13
N LEU A 19 -5.15 43.13 43.20
CA LEU A 19 -5.94 42.42 42.19
C LEU A 19 -5.07 41.80 41.07
N LEU A 20 -3.93 42.42 40.74
CA LEU A 20 -2.94 41.89 39.79
C LEU A 20 -2.06 40.78 40.41
N CYS A 21 -1.75 40.85 41.71
CA CYS A 21 -1.01 39.80 42.44
C CYS A 21 -1.90 38.64 42.89
N GLY A 22 -3.23 38.78 42.87
CA GLY A 22 -4.19 37.71 43.17
C GLY A 22 -4.47 36.75 42.01
N TYR A 23 -3.90 37.02 40.84
CA TYR A 23 -3.99 36.20 39.63
C TYR A 23 -2.59 35.71 39.21
N VAL A 24 -1.81 35.24 40.18
CA VAL A 24 -0.80 34.24 39.84
C VAL A 24 -1.58 32.94 39.84
N ASP A 25 -2.03 32.48 38.67
CA ASP A 25 -2.42 31.08 38.52
C ASP A 25 -1.23 30.28 39.06
N SER A 26 -1.42 29.64 40.22
CA SER A 26 -0.48 28.64 40.70
C SER A 26 -0.52 27.54 39.65
N TYR A 27 0.40 27.62 38.69
CA TYR A 27 0.71 26.48 37.83
C TYR A 27 1.20 25.40 38.78
N ASP A 28 0.29 24.50 39.15
CA ASP A 28 0.63 23.30 39.90
C ASP A 28 1.56 22.51 38.99
N MET A 29 2.87 22.62 39.25
CA MET A 29 3.88 21.88 38.51
C MET A 29 3.68 20.41 38.84
N GLN A 30 2.87 19.71 38.05
CA GLN A 30 2.76 18.26 38.14
C GLN A 30 4.10 17.66 37.74
N GLN A 31 4.80 17.14 38.75
CA GLN A 31 6.04 16.44 38.57
C GLN A 31 5.72 14.98 38.21
N PHE A 32 5.98 14.61 36.96
CA PHE A 32 5.86 13.23 36.52
C PHE A 32 7.21 12.52 36.65
N SER A 33 7.23 11.36 37.29
CA SER A 33 8.40 10.49 37.37
C SER A 33 8.18 9.26 36.49
N ILE A 34 9.00 9.10 35.45
CA ILE A 34 9.06 7.86 34.67
C ILE A 34 10.19 7.00 35.24
N HIS A 35 9.83 5.83 35.76
CA HIS A 35 10.81 4.85 36.24
C HIS A 35 11.06 3.82 35.14
N VAL A 36 12.28 3.76 34.62
CA VAL A 36 12.68 2.77 33.61
C VAL A 36 13.37 1.60 34.30
N TYR A 37 12.72 0.43 34.28
CA TYR A 37 13.21 -0.79 34.90
C TYR A 37 13.98 -1.65 33.89
N GLY A 38 15.30 -1.54 33.84
CA GLY A 38 16.13 -2.33 32.92
C GLY A 38 16.23 -3.83 33.26
N ASN A 39 15.73 -4.25 34.42
CA ASN A 39 15.76 -5.62 34.91
C ASN A 39 14.45 -6.39 34.70
N GLU A 40 13.38 -5.72 34.24
CA GLU A 40 12.05 -6.28 34.00
C GLU A 40 11.68 -6.14 32.52
N SER A 41 12.47 -6.78 31.65
CA SER A 41 12.34 -6.66 30.18
C SER A 41 12.07 -8.02 29.54
N HIS A 42 11.35 -8.01 28.42
CA HIS A 42 11.25 -9.14 27.49
C HIS A 42 11.86 -8.76 26.13
N ALA A 43 12.20 -9.76 25.32
CA ALA A 43 12.70 -9.53 23.97
C ALA A 43 11.58 -8.97 23.08
N ILE A 44 11.84 -7.83 22.45
CA ILE A 44 10.93 -7.26 21.45
C ILE A 44 11.00 -8.13 20.19
N SER A 45 9.84 -8.49 19.64
CA SER A 45 9.77 -9.26 18.40
C SER A 45 10.52 -8.52 17.28
N PRO A 46 11.41 -9.18 16.52
CA PRO A 46 12.03 -8.58 15.34
C PRO A 46 11.03 -8.38 14.19
N LEU A 47 9.78 -8.85 14.36
CA LEU A 47 8.65 -8.70 13.44
C LEU A 47 7.58 -7.72 13.97
N LEU A 48 7.94 -6.83 14.91
CA LEU A 48 6.95 -5.98 15.58
C LEU A 48 6.21 -5.03 14.62
N PHE A 49 6.93 -4.43 13.65
CA PHE A 49 6.35 -3.45 12.72
C PHE A 49 6.52 -3.91 11.29
N GLY A 50 5.46 -3.84 10.50
CA GLY A 50 5.43 -4.21 9.10
C GLY A 50 4.34 -3.47 8.37
N ILE A 51 4.03 -3.95 7.17
CA ILE A 51 3.02 -3.37 6.31
C ILE A 51 1.97 -4.39 5.92
N PHE A 52 0.75 -3.91 5.77
CA PHE A 52 -0.38 -4.62 5.19
C PHE A 52 -0.63 -4.08 3.78
N PHE A 53 -0.88 -4.97 2.82
CA PHE A 53 -1.19 -4.61 1.45
C PHE A 53 -2.37 -5.41 0.91
N GLU A 54 -3.31 -4.69 0.31
CA GLU A 54 -4.38 -5.22 -0.52
C GLU A 54 -4.64 -4.32 -1.73
N GLU A 55 -5.33 -4.83 -2.74
CA GLU A 55 -5.75 -4.05 -3.91
C GLU A 55 -6.96 -3.17 -3.57
N ILE A 56 -6.74 -2.15 -2.74
CA ILE A 56 -7.71 -1.11 -2.36
C ILE A 56 -7.23 0.23 -2.91
N ASN A 57 -8.16 1.14 -3.27
CA ASN A 57 -7.81 2.50 -3.71
C ASN A 57 -6.82 2.56 -4.89
N ASN A 58 -6.79 1.55 -5.77
CA ASN A 58 -5.79 1.45 -6.85
C ASN A 58 -4.35 1.39 -6.27
N ALA A 59 -4.16 0.70 -5.15
CA ALA A 59 -2.86 0.57 -4.48
C ALA A 59 -1.89 -0.33 -5.24
N GLY A 60 -2.37 -1.32 -5.98
CA GLY A 60 -1.57 -2.10 -6.94
C GLY A 60 -1.71 -1.52 -8.33
N ASP A 61 -2.78 -1.85 -9.04
CA ASP A 61 -3.13 -1.26 -10.34
C ASP A 61 -3.32 0.26 -10.23
N GLY A 62 -2.45 1.04 -10.89
CA GLY A 62 -2.41 2.51 -10.78
C GLY A 62 -1.55 3.05 -9.63
N GLY A 63 -1.17 2.18 -8.71
CA GLY A 63 -0.33 2.47 -7.56
C GLY A 63 1.05 1.84 -7.68
N LEU A 64 1.31 0.84 -6.85
CA LEU A 64 2.60 0.16 -6.73
C LEU A 64 2.97 -0.63 -7.98
N TYR A 65 2.02 -1.12 -8.76
CA TYR A 65 2.29 -1.73 -10.06
C TYR A 65 2.57 -0.64 -11.10
N ALA A 66 3.73 -0.70 -11.76
CA ALA A 66 4.19 0.39 -12.63
C ALA A 66 3.51 0.44 -14.01
N GLU A 67 2.53 -0.41 -14.29
CA GLU A 67 1.74 -0.36 -15.53
C GLU A 67 0.97 0.95 -15.58
N MET A 68 1.10 1.67 -16.70
CA MET A 68 0.49 2.98 -16.86
C MET A 68 -0.81 2.93 -17.67
N VAL A 69 -1.12 1.80 -18.30
CA VAL A 69 -2.36 1.60 -19.08
C VAL A 69 -3.44 1.00 -18.19
N ARG A 70 -4.57 1.71 -18.07
CA ARG A 70 -5.78 1.19 -17.42
C ARG A 70 -6.54 0.27 -18.39
N ASP A 71 -7.04 -0.87 -17.91
CA ASP A 71 -7.74 -1.88 -18.71
C ASP A 71 -6.97 -2.33 -19.96
N ARG A 72 -5.69 -2.66 -19.77
CA ARG A 72 -4.75 -2.98 -20.87
C ARG A 72 -5.19 -4.08 -21.84
N SER A 73 -6.15 -4.91 -21.45
CA SER A 73 -6.67 -6.03 -22.26
C SER A 73 -8.21 -6.02 -22.38
N PHE A 74 -8.85 -4.87 -22.14
CA PHE A 74 -10.28 -4.68 -22.42
C PHE A 74 -11.26 -5.56 -21.62
N GLU A 75 -10.77 -6.29 -20.61
CA GLU A 75 -11.58 -7.20 -19.79
C GLU A 75 -12.57 -6.41 -18.92
N ALA A 76 -12.17 -5.23 -18.42
CA ALA A 76 -13.06 -4.37 -17.64
C ALA A 76 -14.17 -3.76 -18.51
N LEU A 77 -13.87 -3.38 -19.76
CA LEU A 77 -14.89 -2.95 -20.73
C LEU A 77 -15.82 -4.08 -21.15
N ALA A 78 -15.30 -5.30 -21.33
CA ALA A 78 -16.10 -6.46 -21.70
C ALA A 78 -17.08 -6.86 -20.60
N ALA A 79 -16.72 -6.63 -19.34
CA ALA A 79 -17.55 -6.95 -18.18
C ALA A 79 -18.67 -5.92 -17.89
N GLN A 80 -18.84 -4.88 -18.73
CA GLN A 80 -19.86 -3.85 -18.51
C GLN A 80 -21.31 -4.35 -18.78
N PRO A 81 -22.32 -3.85 -18.04
CA PRO A 81 -22.20 -2.92 -16.92
C PRO A 81 -21.60 -3.64 -15.71
N LEU A 82 -20.57 -3.03 -15.11
CA LEU A 82 -20.06 -3.52 -13.83
C LEU A 82 -21.11 -3.24 -12.74
N PRO A 83 -21.26 -4.12 -11.73
CA PRO A 83 -22.20 -3.91 -10.64
C PRO A 83 -22.03 -2.52 -10.02
N THR A 84 -23.09 -1.72 -10.03
CA THR A 84 -23.08 -0.30 -9.60
C THR A 84 -23.01 -0.09 -8.09
N GLU A 85 -22.90 -1.15 -7.28
CA GLU A 85 -23.02 -1.06 -5.82
C GLU A 85 -21.77 -0.50 -5.13
N ALA A 86 -20.64 -0.37 -5.84
CA ALA A 86 -19.39 0.16 -5.29
C ALA A 86 -19.00 1.53 -5.90
N GLY A 87 -19.85 2.54 -5.74
CA GLY A 87 -19.45 3.95 -5.58
C GLY A 87 -18.48 4.66 -6.57
N MET A 88 -18.11 4.07 -7.71
CA MET A 88 -17.13 4.65 -8.65
C MET A 88 -17.82 5.20 -9.92
N LYS A 89 -17.46 6.43 -10.29
CA LYS A 89 -18.16 7.29 -11.29
C LYS A 89 -17.64 7.22 -12.72
N ASP A 90 -16.62 6.43 -13.02
CA ASP A 90 -16.05 6.40 -14.36
C ASP A 90 -16.22 5.03 -15.01
N GLY A 91 -17.32 4.87 -15.73
CA GLY A 91 -17.58 3.69 -16.56
C GLY A 91 -16.69 3.59 -17.81
N SER A 92 -15.74 4.51 -18.02
CA SER A 92 -14.71 4.34 -19.04
C SER A 92 -13.53 3.60 -18.42
N ALA A 93 -13.16 2.43 -18.91
CA ALA A 93 -12.01 1.70 -18.38
C ALA A 93 -10.65 2.31 -18.81
N GLY A 94 -10.63 3.63 -19.06
CA GLY A 94 -9.45 4.40 -19.46
C GLY A 94 -9.40 4.63 -20.97
N TRP A 95 -10.11 3.84 -21.77
CA TRP A 95 -10.11 3.93 -23.23
C TRP A 95 -11.19 4.84 -23.79
N VAL A 96 -10.77 5.71 -24.71
CA VAL A 96 -11.65 6.61 -25.49
C VAL A 96 -11.31 6.47 -26.97
N PRO A 97 -12.29 6.16 -27.85
CA PRO A 97 -12.05 6.14 -29.30
C PRO A 97 -11.63 7.53 -29.80
N TRP A 98 -10.69 7.57 -30.75
CA TRP A 98 -10.33 8.82 -31.43
C TRP A 98 -11.49 9.36 -32.26
N PRO A 99 -11.56 10.68 -32.51
CA PRO A 99 -12.61 11.27 -33.34
C PRO A 99 -12.76 10.54 -34.69
N GLY A 100 -14.00 10.18 -35.04
CA GLY A 100 -14.28 9.42 -36.27
C GLY A 100 -13.92 7.92 -36.21
N THR A 101 -13.66 7.38 -35.01
CA THR A 101 -13.42 5.95 -34.79
C THR A 101 -14.57 5.32 -34.01
N GLU A 102 -15.08 4.20 -34.53
CA GLU A 102 -15.97 3.28 -33.83
C GLU A 102 -15.13 2.20 -33.13
N MET A 103 -15.52 1.81 -31.91
CA MET A 103 -14.86 0.76 -31.14
C MET A 103 -15.89 -0.29 -30.71
N ALA A 104 -15.55 -1.57 -30.91
CA ALA A 104 -16.30 -2.71 -30.39
C ALA A 104 -15.34 -3.67 -29.66
N ILE A 105 -15.78 -4.25 -28.55
CA ILE A 105 -15.04 -5.31 -27.87
C ILE A 105 -15.46 -6.66 -28.44
N THR A 106 -14.50 -7.51 -28.81
CA THR A 106 -14.74 -8.82 -29.40
C THR A 106 -13.97 -9.91 -28.69
N SER A 107 -14.54 -11.11 -28.64
CA SER A 107 -13.89 -12.34 -28.20
C SER A 107 -13.75 -13.39 -29.30
N GLU A 108 -14.00 -13.01 -30.57
CA GLU A 108 -14.04 -13.95 -31.71
C GLU A 108 -12.63 -14.38 -32.15
N TYR A 109 -11.65 -13.48 -32.02
CA TYR A 109 -10.25 -13.72 -32.40
C TYR A 109 -9.29 -13.19 -31.33
N PRO A 110 -9.27 -13.79 -30.14
CA PRO A 110 -8.46 -13.29 -29.03
C PRO A 110 -6.97 -13.56 -29.24
N VAL A 111 -6.10 -12.73 -28.63
CA VAL A 111 -4.66 -13.04 -28.56
C VAL A 111 -4.42 -14.21 -27.59
N SER A 112 -5.17 -14.26 -26.49
CA SER A 112 -5.08 -15.30 -25.48
C SER A 112 -6.42 -15.98 -25.23
N MET A 113 -6.41 -17.29 -25.01
CA MET A 113 -7.63 -17.99 -24.57
C MET A 113 -7.95 -17.76 -23.10
N SER A 114 -6.98 -17.28 -22.31
CA SER A 114 -7.17 -16.93 -20.90
C SER A 114 -7.67 -15.51 -20.72
N ASN A 115 -7.31 -14.60 -21.63
CA ASN A 115 -7.68 -13.18 -21.64
C ASN A 115 -8.22 -12.89 -23.05
N ARG A 116 -9.55 -12.92 -23.17
CA ARG A 116 -10.24 -13.23 -24.44
C ARG A 116 -10.75 -12.00 -25.17
N HIS A 117 -10.63 -10.81 -24.62
CA HIS A 117 -11.22 -9.62 -25.20
C HIS A 117 -10.18 -8.77 -25.92
N ALA A 118 -10.54 -8.28 -27.10
CA ALA A 118 -9.75 -7.33 -27.88
C ALA A 118 -10.64 -6.19 -28.35
N ALA A 119 -10.06 -5.02 -28.58
CA ALA A 119 -10.76 -3.91 -29.21
C ALA A 119 -10.63 -3.99 -30.74
N CYS A 120 -11.78 -3.97 -31.42
CA CYS A 120 -11.89 -3.78 -32.86
C CYS A 120 -12.25 -2.32 -33.16
N LEU A 121 -11.33 -1.62 -33.81
CA LEU A 121 -11.49 -0.23 -34.21
C LEU A 121 -11.89 -0.16 -35.68
N SER A 122 -12.76 0.78 -36.03
CA SER A 122 -13.18 1.04 -37.40
C SER A 122 -13.22 2.55 -37.66
N THR A 123 -12.69 2.99 -38.79
CA THR A 123 -12.79 4.39 -39.23
C THR A 123 -13.01 4.50 -40.73
N LYS A 124 -13.71 5.57 -41.14
CA LYS A 124 -13.81 6.00 -42.54
C LYS A 124 -12.89 7.19 -42.85
N GLU A 125 -12.25 7.73 -41.81
CA GLU A 125 -11.41 8.91 -41.90
C GLU A 125 -9.99 8.56 -42.35
N ALA A 126 -9.17 9.58 -42.56
CA ALA A 126 -7.76 9.39 -42.90
C ALA A 126 -6.94 8.78 -41.74
N VAL A 127 -7.40 8.96 -40.50
CA VAL A 127 -6.79 8.43 -39.28
C VAL A 127 -7.88 8.02 -38.32
N GLY A 128 -7.75 6.82 -37.73
CA GLY A 128 -8.56 6.36 -36.60
C GLY A 128 -7.67 5.90 -35.45
N GLY A 129 -8.27 5.55 -34.31
CA GLY A 129 -7.50 5.09 -33.16
C GLY A 129 -8.27 5.08 -31.84
N LEU A 130 -7.50 5.01 -30.75
CA LEU A 130 -7.99 5.10 -29.38
C LEU A 130 -6.94 5.79 -28.51
N SER A 131 -7.37 6.28 -27.34
CA SER A 131 -6.48 6.85 -26.33
C SER A 131 -6.78 6.28 -24.95
N ASN A 132 -5.73 6.06 -24.16
CA ASN A 132 -5.82 5.67 -22.77
C ASN A 132 -5.43 6.84 -21.87
N GLY A 133 -6.30 7.20 -20.93
CA GLY A 133 -6.03 8.23 -19.92
C GLY A 133 -5.17 7.74 -18.75
N GLY A 134 -4.80 6.46 -18.71
CA GLY A 134 -4.14 5.85 -17.57
C GLY A 134 -5.00 5.92 -16.30
N TYR A 135 -4.33 5.97 -15.15
CA TYR A 135 -4.95 6.11 -13.85
C TYR A 135 -5.04 7.60 -13.47
N TRP A 136 -6.09 8.27 -13.98
CA TRP A 136 -6.34 9.71 -13.84
C TRP A 136 -5.23 10.62 -14.41
N GLY A 137 -4.61 10.17 -15.51
CA GLY A 137 -3.48 10.81 -16.16
C GLY A 137 -2.27 9.86 -16.24
N ILE A 138 -1.45 10.05 -17.27
CA ILE A 138 -0.15 9.38 -17.40
C ILE A 138 0.94 10.38 -17.05
N SER A 139 1.69 10.12 -15.97
CA SER A 139 2.81 10.97 -15.57
C SER A 139 4.05 10.68 -16.43
N VAL A 140 4.25 11.52 -17.43
CA VAL A 140 5.38 11.50 -18.36
C VAL A 140 6.47 12.42 -17.85
N GLN A 141 7.70 11.92 -17.78
CA GLN A 141 8.88 12.67 -17.32
C GLN A 141 9.83 12.89 -18.50
N GLY A 142 10.17 14.14 -18.77
CA GLY A 142 11.15 14.50 -19.79
C GLY A 142 12.52 13.86 -19.48
N GLY A 143 13.14 13.27 -20.51
CA GLY A 143 14.43 12.59 -20.39
C GLY A 143 14.36 11.16 -19.85
N ARG A 144 13.16 10.65 -19.54
CA ARG A 144 12.95 9.25 -19.14
C ARG A 144 12.49 8.42 -20.33
N GLU A 145 12.91 7.16 -20.37
CA GLU A 145 12.51 6.22 -21.41
C GLU A 145 11.31 5.38 -20.97
N TYR A 146 10.37 5.15 -21.90
CA TYR A 146 9.18 4.34 -21.69
C TYR A 146 9.09 3.22 -22.73
N ALA A 147 8.85 2.00 -22.27
CA ALA A 147 8.62 0.84 -23.11
C ALA A 147 7.12 0.66 -23.35
N VAL A 148 6.76 0.55 -24.62
CA VAL A 148 5.40 0.21 -25.06
C VAL A 148 5.43 -1.18 -25.69
N SER A 149 4.44 -2.00 -25.35
CA SER A 149 4.10 -3.21 -26.11
C SER A 149 2.61 -3.26 -26.42
N MET A 150 2.23 -3.76 -27.58
CA MET A 150 0.84 -4.00 -27.94
C MET A 150 0.75 -5.15 -28.94
N TYR A 151 -0.34 -5.91 -28.91
CA TYR A 151 -0.68 -6.83 -29.98
C TYR A 151 -1.62 -6.13 -30.96
N ILE A 152 -1.30 -6.22 -32.25
CA ILE A 152 -2.14 -5.68 -33.31
C ILE A 152 -2.37 -6.71 -34.42
N SER A 153 -3.53 -6.62 -35.07
CA SER A 153 -3.87 -7.40 -36.25
C SER A 153 -4.88 -6.62 -37.10
N LEU A 154 -4.91 -6.86 -38.39
CA LEU A 154 -6.12 -6.64 -39.17
C LEU A 154 -7.14 -7.74 -38.79
N PRO A 155 -8.44 -7.42 -38.72
CA PRO A 155 -9.44 -8.46 -38.52
C PRO A 155 -9.34 -9.52 -39.63
N PRO A 156 -9.18 -10.82 -39.28
CA PRO A 156 -9.06 -11.86 -40.29
C PRO A 156 -10.38 -12.04 -41.04
N SER A 157 -10.28 -12.52 -42.28
CA SER A 157 -11.45 -12.78 -43.12
C SER A 157 -12.45 -13.80 -42.55
N SER A 158 -12.05 -14.56 -41.52
CA SER A 158 -12.88 -15.54 -40.83
C SER A 158 -13.84 -14.94 -39.79
N MET A 159 -13.64 -13.69 -39.36
CA MET A 159 -14.56 -13.06 -38.40
C MET A 159 -15.95 -12.83 -39.01
N ALA A 160 -16.99 -13.13 -38.25
CA ALA A 160 -18.38 -13.04 -38.68
C ALA A 160 -18.79 -11.61 -39.04
N ASP A 161 -18.34 -10.63 -38.25
CA ASP A 161 -18.65 -9.21 -38.42
C ASP A 161 -17.94 -8.57 -39.64
N MET A 162 -16.98 -9.27 -40.25
CA MET A 162 -16.18 -8.80 -41.38
C MET A 162 -16.82 -9.04 -42.75
N LYS A 163 -17.97 -9.73 -42.84
CA LYS A 163 -18.56 -10.13 -44.12
C LYS A 163 -19.02 -8.96 -45.02
N ASN A 164 -19.27 -7.78 -44.45
CA ASN A 164 -19.88 -6.64 -45.15
C ASN A 164 -19.00 -5.36 -45.22
N MET A 165 -17.71 -5.43 -44.85
CA MET A 165 -16.88 -4.23 -44.68
C MET A 165 -15.77 -4.07 -45.73
N THR A 166 -15.41 -2.81 -46.00
CA THR A 166 -14.34 -2.45 -46.93
C THR A 166 -12.99 -2.89 -46.36
N ARG A 167 -12.30 -3.83 -47.03
CA ARG A 167 -11.00 -4.37 -46.61
C ARG A 167 -9.82 -3.43 -46.86
N THR A 168 -9.96 -2.15 -46.56
CA THR A 168 -8.80 -1.27 -46.50
C THR A 168 -8.18 -1.44 -45.12
N GLY A 169 -6.94 -1.92 -45.07
CA GLY A 169 -6.22 -2.15 -43.80
C GLY A 169 -5.46 -0.90 -43.35
N ALA A 170 -5.19 -0.82 -42.05
CA ALA A 170 -4.27 0.15 -41.48
C ALA A 170 -2.91 0.11 -42.21
N LYS A 171 -2.44 1.27 -42.72
CA LYS A 171 -1.15 1.35 -43.44
C LYS A 171 0.06 1.46 -42.50
N TRP A 172 -0.15 2.02 -41.33
CA TRP A 172 0.80 2.07 -40.22
C TRP A 172 0.01 2.19 -38.93
N VAL A 173 0.66 1.86 -37.81
CA VAL A 173 0.16 2.15 -36.47
C VAL A 173 1.17 3.04 -35.76
N ARG A 174 0.71 4.13 -35.15
CA ARG A 174 1.52 5.08 -34.40
C ARG A 174 1.07 5.08 -32.96
N VAL A 175 2.02 4.92 -32.05
CA VAL A 175 1.82 5.12 -30.62
C VAL A 175 2.48 6.43 -30.20
N ALA A 176 1.80 7.21 -29.36
CA ALA A 176 2.33 8.48 -28.88
C ALA A 176 1.86 8.83 -27.46
N LEU A 177 2.77 9.44 -26.69
CA LEU A 177 2.44 10.15 -25.45
C LEU A 177 2.08 11.59 -25.82
N GLN A 178 0.88 12.04 -25.44
CA GLN A 178 0.33 13.33 -25.84
C GLN A 178 -0.32 14.06 -24.68
N SER A 179 -0.47 15.39 -24.78
CA SER A 179 -1.34 16.16 -23.88
C SER A 179 -2.78 15.65 -23.97
N GLN A 180 -3.60 15.87 -22.93
CA GLN A 180 -5.00 15.42 -22.93
C GLN A 180 -5.82 15.93 -24.13
N ASP A 181 -5.52 17.12 -24.63
CA ASP A 181 -6.19 17.71 -25.79
C ASP A 181 -5.60 17.27 -27.14
N GLY A 182 -4.59 16.38 -27.13
CA GLY A 182 -3.89 15.86 -28.30
C GLY A 182 -3.04 16.89 -29.06
N LYS A 183 -2.90 18.12 -28.56
CA LYS A 183 -2.18 19.20 -29.27
C LYS A 183 -0.66 19.10 -29.16
N VAL A 184 -0.16 18.53 -28.07
CA VAL A 184 1.28 18.33 -27.83
C VAL A 184 1.58 16.85 -27.90
N THR A 185 2.61 16.48 -28.66
CA THR A 185 3.15 15.11 -28.68
C THR A 185 4.52 15.11 -28.02
N TYR A 186 4.63 14.47 -26.86
CA TYR A 186 5.86 14.40 -26.09
C TYR A 186 6.85 13.40 -26.69
N ALA A 187 6.35 12.25 -27.13
CA ALA A 187 7.11 11.22 -27.83
C ALA A 187 6.18 10.37 -28.68
N SER A 188 6.70 9.81 -29.78
CA SER A 188 5.94 8.86 -30.58
C SER A 188 6.83 7.90 -31.35
N ALA A 189 6.28 6.74 -31.68
CA ALA A 189 6.89 5.76 -32.56
C ALA A 189 5.84 5.25 -33.57
N THR A 190 6.30 4.85 -34.75
CA THR A 190 5.44 4.31 -35.81
C THR A 190 5.92 2.93 -36.21
N THR A 191 5.00 1.98 -36.28
CA THR A 191 5.22 0.61 -36.76
C THR A 191 4.70 0.48 -38.19
N SER A 192 5.19 -0.55 -38.90
CA SER A 192 4.64 -0.95 -40.19
C SER A 192 3.16 -1.35 -40.09
N ALA A 193 2.51 -1.49 -41.25
CA ALA A 193 1.17 -2.07 -41.36
C ALA A 193 1.07 -3.42 -40.62
N PRO A 194 -0.04 -3.70 -39.91
CA PRO A 194 -0.32 -5.02 -39.35
C PRO A 194 -0.69 -6.03 -40.44
N SER A 195 -0.44 -7.31 -40.17
CA SER A 195 -0.94 -8.45 -40.95
C SER A 195 -2.35 -8.89 -40.52
N GLU A 196 -2.93 -9.92 -41.15
CA GLU A 196 -4.17 -10.58 -40.68
C GLU A 196 -3.93 -11.57 -39.52
N HIS A 197 -2.76 -11.52 -38.90
CA HIS A 197 -2.40 -12.31 -37.73
C HIS A 197 -1.94 -11.39 -36.60
N TRP A 198 -2.18 -11.82 -35.37
CA TRP A 198 -1.69 -11.13 -34.18
C TRP A 198 -0.17 -11.01 -34.18
N GLU A 199 0.30 -9.77 -34.10
CA GLU A 199 1.71 -9.43 -34.03
C GLU A 199 1.99 -8.59 -32.80
N LEU A 200 2.94 -9.04 -31.97
CA LEU A 200 3.50 -8.21 -30.91
C LEU A 200 4.33 -7.08 -31.54
N ARG A 201 4.01 -5.85 -31.16
CA ARG A 201 4.75 -4.64 -31.52
C ARG A 201 5.31 -4.01 -30.26
N ASN A 202 6.61 -3.75 -30.29
CA ASN A 202 7.32 -3.05 -29.23
C ASN A 202 7.81 -1.71 -29.76
N ALA A 203 7.77 -0.70 -28.91
CA ALA A 203 8.33 0.61 -29.18
C ALA A 203 8.93 1.21 -27.90
N THR A 204 9.84 2.16 -28.11
CA THR A 204 10.44 2.93 -27.04
C THR A 204 10.12 4.40 -27.27
N LEU A 205 9.59 5.06 -26.24
CA LEU A 205 9.22 6.47 -26.26
C LEU A 205 10.16 7.25 -25.35
N PHE A 206 10.74 8.32 -25.88
CA PHE A 206 11.66 9.19 -25.16
C PHE A 206 11.13 10.64 -25.17
N PRO A 207 10.20 10.98 -24.26
CA PRO A 207 9.69 12.34 -24.11
C PRO A 207 10.79 13.33 -23.73
N LEU A 208 10.75 14.51 -24.33
CA LEU A 208 11.66 15.63 -24.00
C LEU A 208 11.11 16.56 -22.91
N GLU A 209 9.80 16.52 -22.70
CA GLU A 209 9.08 17.37 -21.74
C GLU A 209 8.32 16.51 -20.73
N THR A 210 8.01 17.10 -19.58
CA THR A 210 7.27 16.48 -18.49
C THR A 210 5.81 16.94 -18.52
N ASP A 211 4.88 16.00 -18.37
CA ASP A 211 3.46 16.25 -18.18
C ASP A 211 2.90 15.22 -17.20
N THR A 212 2.26 15.67 -16.13
CA THR A 212 1.67 14.78 -15.12
C THR A 212 0.32 14.19 -15.55
N ASN A 213 -0.24 14.66 -16.66
CA ASN A 213 -1.60 14.36 -17.08
C ASN A 213 -1.68 14.00 -18.57
N ALA A 214 -0.64 13.34 -19.09
CA ALA A 214 -0.61 12.92 -20.49
C ALA A 214 -1.59 11.77 -20.77
N THR A 215 -1.73 11.43 -22.04
CA THR A 215 -2.48 10.27 -22.54
C THR A 215 -1.63 9.42 -23.47
N LEU A 216 -1.91 8.12 -23.53
CA LEU A 216 -1.34 7.21 -24.51
C LEU A 216 -2.30 7.12 -25.70
N SER A 217 -1.90 7.59 -26.86
CA SER A 217 -2.68 7.46 -28.10
C SER A 217 -2.12 6.33 -28.97
N ILE A 218 -3.01 5.55 -29.57
CA ILE A 218 -2.68 4.53 -30.57
C ILE A 218 -3.56 4.77 -31.79
N THR A 219 -2.93 5.08 -32.90
CA THR A 219 -3.60 5.59 -34.11
C THR A 219 -3.13 4.83 -35.33
N PHE A 220 -3.96 4.76 -36.36
CA PHE A 220 -3.62 4.09 -37.60
C PHE A 220 -4.08 4.88 -38.82
N GLN A 221 -3.32 4.77 -39.91
CA GLN A 221 -3.64 5.47 -41.15
C GLN A 221 -4.60 4.70 -42.05
N GLY A 222 -5.59 5.45 -42.54
CA GLY A 222 -6.48 5.11 -43.63
C GLY A 222 -7.84 4.67 -43.13
N PRO A 223 -8.88 4.77 -44.00
CA PRO A 223 -10.14 4.11 -43.73
C PRO A 223 -9.87 2.62 -43.56
N GLY A 224 -10.47 1.99 -42.57
CA GLY A 224 -10.17 0.59 -42.27
C GLY A 224 -10.40 0.20 -40.83
N GLN A 225 -9.85 -0.96 -40.49
CA GLN A 225 -9.98 -1.56 -39.17
C GLN A 225 -8.64 -1.99 -38.58
N LEU A 226 -8.61 -2.04 -37.25
CA LEU A 226 -7.48 -2.50 -36.46
C LEU A 226 -8.02 -3.27 -35.24
N LEU A 227 -7.55 -4.49 -35.05
CA LEU A 227 -7.63 -5.16 -33.76
C LEU A 227 -6.44 -4.77 -32.90
N ILE A 228 -6.70 -4.51 -31.63
CA ILE A 228 -5.67 -4.23 -30.64
C ILE A 228 -5.99 -4.94 -29.32
N ASP A 229 -4.96 -5.47 -28.67
CA ASP A 229 -5.04 -6.14 -27.37
C ASP A 229 -3.71 -6.04 -26.62
N ALA A 230 -3.74 -6.30 -25.30
CA ALA A 230 -2.61 -6.39 -24.39
C ALA A 230 -1.64 -5.21 -24.53
N VAL A 231 -2.18 -4.00 -24.45
CA VAL A 231 -1.43 -2.75 -24.53
C VAL A 231 -0.77 -2.45 -23.19
N SER A 232 0.54 -2.35 -23.16
CA SER A 232 1.29 -2.05 -21.95
C SER A 232 2.20 -0.85 -22.16
N LEU A 233 2.31 -0.01 -21.14
CA LEU A 233 3.23 1.12 -21.05
C LEU A 233 3.88 1.09 -19.67
N PHE A 234 5.20 0.96 -19.64
CA PHE A 234 6.01 1.05 -18.43
C PHE A 234 7.13 2.06 -18.63
N PRO A 235 7.60 2.74 -17.57
CA PRO A 235 8.96 3.25 -17.59
C PRO A 235 9.93 2.10 -17.93
N SER A 236 10.90 2.32 -18.81
CA SER A 236 11.73 1.22 -19.35
C SER A 236 12.51 0.45 -18.28
N GLU A 237 12.85 1.08 -17.16
CA GLU A 237 13.47 0.41 -16.00
C GLU A 237 12.57 -0.65 -15.36
N ASN A 238 11.25 -0.51 -15.50
CA ASN A 238 10.23 -1.42 -15.03
C ASN A 238 9.80 -2.45 -16.09
N ALA A 239 10.36 -2.43 -17.30
CA ALA A 239 9.95 -3.33 -18.39
C ALA A 239 10.77 -4.63 -18.49
N ARG A 240 11.83 -4.77 -17.68
CA ARG A 240 12.75 -5.92 -17.75
C ARG A 240 12.41 -6.99 -16.71
N ALA A 241 11.83 -8.11 -17.15
CA ALA A 241 11.63 -9.28 -16.31
C ALA A 241 12.98 -9.92 -15.90
N GLY A 242 13.10 -10.36 -14.64
CA GLY A 242 14.10 -11.36 -14.23
C GLY A 242 15.27 -10.92 -13.34
N SER A 243 15.37 -9.67 -12.91
CA SER A 243 16.29 -9.27 -11.82
C SER A 243 15.83 -7.95 -11.22
N VAL A 244 15.22 -8.00 -10.04
CA VAL A 244 14.49 -6.84 -9.49
C VAL A 244 15.46 -5.71 -9.13
N ASN A 245 15.40 -4.61 -9.88
CA ASN A 245 15.10 -3.28 -9.34
C ASN A 245 14.76 -2.27 -10.47
N PRO A 246 13.50 -1.81 -10.63
CA PRO A 246 12.29 -2.34 -9.99
C PRO A 246 11.28 -2.85 -11.02
N TRP A 247 11.49 -4.03 -11.59
CA TRP A 247 10.36 -4.77 -12.16
C TRP A 247 9.61 -5.50 -11.03
N PRO A 248 8.28 -5.38 -10.88
CA PRO A 248 7.33 -4.56 -11.63
C PRO A 248 6.88 -3.28 -10.89
N PHE A 249 7.61 -2.84 -9.85
CA PHE A 249 7.12 -1.85 -8.90
C PHE A 249 7.44 -0.40 -9.27
N ARG A 250 6.47 0.50 -9.09
CA ARG A 250 6.64 1.93 -9.25
C ARG A 250 7.71 2.42 -8.26
N LYS A 251 8.79 2.99 -8.80
CA LYS A 251 10.03 3.20 -8.06
C LYS A 251 9.85 4.11 -6.84
N ASP A 252 9.13 5.20 -6.99
CA ASP A 252 8.83 6.18 -5.94
C ASP A 252 8.12 5.53 -4.74
N LEU A 253 7.06 4.76 -4.99
CA LEU A 253 6.32 4.06 -3.93
C LEU A 253 7.14 2.94 -3.30
N LEU A 254 7.88 2.17 -4.12
CA LEU A 254 8.77 1.14 -3.60
C LEU A 254 9.83 1.73 -2.67
N ASP A 255 10.42 2.88 -3.03
CA ASP A 255 11.41 3.55 -2.20
C ASP A 255 10.81 4.07 -0.90
N MET A 256 9.57 4.60 -0.92
CA MET A 256 8.83 4.96 0.29
C MET A 256 8.58 3.75 1.19
N LEU A 257 8.16 2.61 0.63
CA LEU A 257 7.97 1.37 1.40
C LEU A 257 9.29 0.85 2.00
N LYS A 258 10.40 0.94 1.27
CA LYS A 258 11.74 0.61 1.79
C LYS A 258 12.14 1.51 2.95
N ALA A 259 11.81 2.81 2.88
CA ALA A 259 12.12 3.76 3.94
C ALA A 259 11.42 3.43 5.27
N LEU A 260 10.25 2.80 5.23
CA LEU A 260 9.55 2.29 6.42
C LEU A 260 10.32 1.15 7.13
N ARG A 261 11.24 0.47 6.42
CA ARG A 261 11.97 -0.73 6.89
C ARG A 261 11.04 -1.78 7.52
N PRO A 262 9.98 -2.20 6.79
CA PRO A 262 9.00 -3.14 7.34
C PRO A 262 9.66 -4.48 7.63
N ARG A 263 9.27 -5.12 8.73
CA ARG A 263 9.77 -6.44 9.14
C ARG A 263 8.92 -7.58 8.62
N PHE A 264 7.67 -7.30 8.27
CA PHE A 264 6.77 -8.22 7.59
C PHE A 264 5.94 -7.49 6.52
N LEU A 265 5.42 -8.26 5.57
CA LEU A 265 4.42 -7.83 4.58
C LEU A 265 3.26 -8.82 4.61
N ARG A 266 2.06 -8.38 5.00
CA ARG A 266 0.80 -9.14 4.89
C ARG A 266 0.15 -8.87 3.54
N PHE A 267 -0.09 -9.92 2.76
CA PHE A 267 -0.63 -9.82 1.39
C PHE A 267 -1.31 -11.14 0.97
N PRO A 268 -2.20 -11.13 -0.02
CA PRO A 268 -2.71 -9.99 -0.77
C PRO A 268 -3.93 -9.41 -0.06
N GLY A 269 -3.91 -9.46 1.28
CA GLY A 269 -5.06 -9.68 2.16
C GLY A 269 -6.10 -8.58 2.19
N GLY A 270 -6.66 -8.38 3.37
CA GLY A 270 -7.95 -7.73 3.52
C GLY A 270 -9.01 -8.44 2.70
N CYS A 271 -10.08 -7.71 2.45
CA CYS A 271 -11.24 -8.18 1.71
C CYS A 271 -10.93 -8.62 0.27
N TYR A 272 -9.81 -8.19 -0.33
CA TYR A 272 -9.41 -8.60 -1.68
C TYR A 272 -9.19 -10.13 -1.81
N VAL A 273 -8.72 -10.81 -0.75
CA VAL A 273 -8.54 -12.27 -0.76
C VAL A 273 -9.87 -13.02 -0.67
N GLU A 274 -10.88 -12.42 -0.06
CA GLU A 274 -12.23 -12.96 0.12
C GLU A 274 -13.07 -12.80 -1.15
N GLY A 275 -12.89 -11.67 -1.85
CA GLY A 275 -13.81 -11.18 -2.86
C GLY A 275 -14.88 -10.29 -2.24
N GLY A 276 -15.80 -9.76 -3.05
CA GLY A 276 -16.96 -9.02 -2.52
C GLY A 276 -18.09 -9.96 -2.12
N PRO A 277 -19.31 -9.80 -2.67
CA PRO A 277 -20.44 -10.65 -2.31
C PRO A 277 -20.28 -12.14 -2.66
N LEU A 278 -19.43 -12.50 -3.63
CA LEU A 278 -19.38 -13.85 -4.20
C LEU A 278 -17.95 -14.39 -4.24
N LEU A 279 -17.78 -15.69 -3.96
CA LEU A 279 -16.50 -16.41 -4.02
C LEU A 279 -15.85 -16.44 -5.41
N LYS A 280 -16.61 -16.14 -6.47
CA LYS A 280 -16.07 -16.01 -7.83
C LYS A 280 -15.19 -14.75 -7.98
N ASP A 281 -15.41 -13.73 -7.14
CA ASP A 281 -14.76 -12.42 -7.19
C ASP A 281 -13.51 -12.37 -6.29
N LYS A 282 -13.15 -13.48 -5.64
CA LYS A 282 -11.95 -13.60 -4.82
C LYS A 282 -10.68 -13.57 -5.66
N PHE A 283 -9.57 -13.14 -5.06
CA PHE A 283 -8.25 -13.25 -5.68
C PHE A 283 -7.91 -14.70 -6.09
N GLN A 284 -7.40 -14.87 -7.32
CA GLN A 284 -7.05 -16.17 -7.90
C GLN A 284 -5.56 -16.24 -8.24
N TRP A 285 -4.72 -16.55 -7.25
CA TRP A 285 -3.26 -16.50 -7.41
C TRP A 285 -2.72 -17.34 -8.59
N LYS A 286 -3.36 -18.47 -8.91
CA LYS A 286 -2.98 -19.32 -10.05
C LYS A 286 -3.22 -18.64 -11.39
N ALA A 287 -4.30 -17.87 -11.51
CA ALA A 287 -4.63 -17.09 -12.71
C ALA A 287 -3.74 -15.85 -12.85
N ALA A 288 -3.17 -15.38 -11.74
CA ALA A 288 -2.21 -14.29 -11.68
C ALA A 288 -0.75 -14.72 -11.99
N LEU A 289 -0.51 -15.96 -12.43
CA LEU A 289 0.84 -16.44 -12.78
C LEU A 289 1.17 -16.26 -14.26
N GLY A 290 2.46 -16.22 -14.56
CA GLY A 290 2.98 -16.20 -15.93
C GLY A 290 2.83 -14.84 -16.62
N PRO A 291 2.91 -14.79 -17.96
CA PRO A 291 2.83 -13.53 -18.72
C PRO A 291 1.50 -12.81 -18.50
N SER A 292 1.53 -11.48 -18.43
CA SER A 292 0.35 -10.62 -18.26
C SER A 292 -0.76 -10.90 -19.26
N ILE A 293 -0.42 -11.21 -20.52
CA ILE A 293 -1.38 -11.50 -21.58
C ILE A 293 -2.22 -12.77 -21.33
N ASN A 294 -1.83 -13.60 -20.37
CA ASN A 294 -2.60 -14.78 -19.97
C ASN A 294 -3.29 -14.60 -18.62
N ARG A 295 -3.20 -13.41 -18.01
CA ARG A 295 -3.87 -13.07 -16.75
C ARG A 295 -5.19 -12.36 -17.09
N PRO A 296 -6.36 -13.00 -16.85
CA PRO A 296 -7.65 -12.35 -17.11
C PRO A 296 -7.93 -11.19 -16.15
N GLY A 297 -7.29 -11.18 -14.98
CA GLY A 297 -7.75 -10.34 -13.88
C GLY A 297 -9.08 -10.84 -13.32
N HIS A 298 -9.72 -10.02 -12.50
CA HIS A 298 -11.07 -10.25 -12.00
C HIS A 298 -11.73 -8.95 -11.53
N TRP A 299 -13.05 -9.01 -11.35
CA TRP A 299 -13.80 -7.92 -10.74
C TRP A 299 -13.51 -7.89 -9.23
N ASN A 300 -12.83 -6.84 -8.78
CA ASN A 300 -12.60 -6.58 -7.36
C ASN A 300 -13.86 -5.92 -6.79
N ALA A 301 -14.86 -6.76 -6.52
CA ALA A 301 -16.20 -6.33 -6.13
C ALA A 301 -16.22 -5.54 -4.83
N GLN A 302 -15.30 -5.81 -3.91
CA GLN A 302 -15.21 -5.10 -2.65
C GLN A 302 -14.86 -3.62 -2.87
N TRP A 303 -13.91 -3.34 -3.76
CA TRP A 303 -13.36 -2.00 -3.94
C TRP A 303 -13.81 -1.29 -5.22
N GLY A 304 -14.61 -1.97 -6.04
CA GLY A 304 -15.37 -1.34 -7.13
C GLY A 304 -14.58 -1.04 -8.40
N TYR A 305 -13.56 -1.85 -8.71
CA TYR A 305 -12.81 -1.75 -9.98
C TYR A 305 -12.34 -3.12 -10.48
N TRP A 306 -11.88 -3.19 -11.72
CA TRP A 306 -11.28 -4.40 -12.27
C TRP A 306 -9.81 -4.48 -11.87
N SER A 307 -9.41 -5.58 -11.22
CA SER A 307 -8.01 -5.92 -10.97
C SER A 307 -7.45 -6.65 -12.18
N THR A 308 -6.32 -6.19 -12.71
CA THR A 308 -5.61 -6.85 -13.81
C THR A 308 -4.83 -8.09 -13.36
N ASP A 309 -4.69 -8.28 -12.04
CA ASP A 309 -3.83 -9.28 -11.40
C ASP A 309 -2.38 -9.20 -11.90
N GLY A 310 -1.95 -7.97 -12.25
CA GLY A 310 -0.57 -7.65 -12.58
C GLY A 310 0.38 -7.87 -11.40
N LEU A 311 -0.09 -7.59 -10.18
CA LEU A 311 0.54 -8.03 -8.94
C LEU A 311 -0.08 -9.36 -8.50
N GLY A 312 0.52 -10.47 -8.92
CA GLY A 312 0.17 -11.81 -8.50
C GLY A 312 1.03 -12.30 -7.33
N LEU A 313 0.83 -13.56 -6.91
CA LEU A 313 1.63 -14.18 -5.85
C LEU A 313 3.14 -14.07 -6.11
N PHE A 314 3.57 -14.25 -7.36
CA PHE A 314 4.99 -14.12 -7.72
C PHE A 314 5.50 -12.70 -7.46
N GLU A 315 4.76 -11.69 -7.90
CA GLU A 315 5.13 -10.30 -7.70
C GLU A 315 5.11 -9.90 -6.21
N TYR A 316 4.13 -10.33 -5.43
CA TYR A 316 4.13 -10.07 -3.99
C TYR A 316 5.30 -10.72 -3.24
N MET A 317 5.71 -11.93 -3.62
CA MET A 317 6.90 -12.56 -3.05
C MET A 317 8.19 -11.79 -3.41
N LEU A 318 8.26 -11.22 -4.62
CA LEU A 318 9.35 -10.30 -4.98
C LEU A 318 9.30 -9.01 -4.15
N LEU A 319 8.11 -8.49 -3.85
CA LEU A 319 7.96 -7.31 -3.00
C LEU A 319 8.50 -7.58 -1.60
N ALA A 320 8.10 -8.69 -0.97
CA ALA A 320 8.62 -9.12 0.33
C ALA A 320 10.15 -9.26 0.31
N GLU A 321 10.72 -9.88 -0.73
CA GLU A 321 12.17 -10.05 -0.89
C GLU A 321 12.90 -8.69 -1.00
N VAL A 322 12.38 -7.76 -1.80
CA VAL A 322 13.00 -6.43 -2.02
C VAL A 322 12.86 -5.50 -0.81
N LEU A 323 11.82 -5.70 -0.01
CA LEU A 323 11.63 -5.00 1.26
C LEU A 323 12.39 -5.64 2.42
N GLU A 324 13.02 -6.81 2.19
CA GLU A 324 13.65 -7.63 3.23
C GLU A 324 12.68 -7.94 4.39
N ALA A 325 11.41 -8.15 4.04
CA ALA A 325 10.30 -8.36 4.97
C ALA A 325 9.86 -9.83 4.97
N GLU A 326 9.47 -10.35 6.13
CA GLU A 326 8.86 -11.68 6.24
C GLU A 326 7.50 -11.69 5.53
N PRO A 327 7.28 -12.58 4.54
CA PRO A 327 5.98 -12.68 3.88
C PRO A 327 4.96 -13.34 4.81
N VAL A 328 3.80 -12.69 4.96
CA VAL A 328 2.60 -13.24 5.58
C VAL A 328 1.57 -13.44 4.48
N TRP A 329 1.52 -14.66 3.95
CA TRP A 329 0.63 -15.03 2.83
C TRP A 329 -0.78 -15.32 3.34
N VAL A 330 -1.78 -14.60 2.84
CA VAL A 330 -3.19 -14.78 3.19
C VAL A 330 -3.88 -15.61 2.11
N VAL A 331 -4.58 -16.68 2.52
CA VAL A 331 -5.39 -17.51 1.63
C VAL A 331 -6.88 -17.40 1.97
N ASN A 332 -7.73 -17.51 0.95
CA ASN A 332 -9.18 -17.54 1.13
C ASN A 332 -9.61 -18.80 1.91
N ALA A 333 -10.42 -18.65 2.96
CA ALA A 333 -10.89 -19.75 3.82
C ALA A 333 -12.15 -20.46 3.30
N GLY A 334 -12.48 -20.32 2.00
CA GLY A 334 -13.75 -20.74 1.42
C GLY A 334 -14.89 -19.79 1.74
N ILE A 335 -14.58 -18.55 2.12
CA ILE A 335 -15.53 -17.53 2.56
C ILE A 335 -15.34 -16.27 1.71
N SER A 336 -16.46 -15.60 1.45
CA SER A 336 -16.55 -14.24 0.96
C SER A 336 -17.51 -13.48 1.87
N HIS A 337 -17.69 -12.17 1.67
CA HIS A 337 -18.56 -11.35 2.52
C HIS A 337 -20.02 -11.83 2.61
N GLN A 338 -20.50 -12.67 1.68
CA GLN A 338 -21.89 -13.19 1.72
C GLN A 338 -22.02 -14.70 1.41
N GLU A 339 -20.93 -15.42 1.13
CA GLU A 339 -20.97 -16.86 0.82
C GLU A 339 -19.98 -17.64 1.68
N ASP A 340 -20.46 -18.77 2.20
CA ASP A 340 -19.66 -19.75 2.94
C ASP A 340 -19.63 -21.08 2.20
N THR A 341 -18.43 -21.59 1.94
CA THR A 341 -18.24 -22.98 1.51
C THR A 341 -18.40 -23.89 2.73
N PRO A 342 -19.33 -24.87 2.70
CA PRO A 342 -19.45 -25.85 3.78
C PRO A 342 -18.14 -26.60 3.98
N THR A 343 -17.79 -26.90 5.24
CA THR A 343 -16.53 -27.59 5.57
C THR A 343 -16.35 -28.93 4.85
N SER A 344 -17.43 -29.65 4.54
CA SER A 344 -17.37 -30.89 3.76
C SER A 344 -16.89 -30.70 2.31
N GLN A 345 -16.88 -29.47 1.81
CA GLN A 345 -16.53 -29.08 0.44
C GLN A 345 -15.29 -28.18 0.37
N ILE A 346 -14.61 -27.90 1.49
CA ILE A 346 -13.47 -26.98 1.54
C ILE A 346 -12.18 -27.53 0.90
N GLY A 347 -12.15 -28.83 0.58
CA GLY A 347 -10.98 -29.53 0.04
C GLY A 347 -10.25 -28.81 -1.12
N PRO A 348 -10.95 -28.24 -2.12
CA PRO A 348 -10.30 -27.50 -3.20
C PRO A 348 -9.50 -26.28 -2.72
N TRP A 349 -9.97 -25.55 -1.70
CA TRP A 349 -9.24 -24.40 -1.14
C TRP A 349 -8.04 -24.84 -0.30
N VAL A 350 -8.17 -25.93 0.45
CA VAL A 350 -7.04 -26.53 1.18
C VAL A 350 -5.95 -26.95 0.20
N GLN A 351 -6.31 -27.60 -0.92
CA GLN A 351 -5.36 -27.95 -1.96
C GLN A 351 -4.76 -26.70 -2.63
N ASP A 352 -5.55 -25.65 -2.84
CA ASP A 352 -5.07 -24.39 -3.41
C ASP A 352 -4.01 -23.71 -2.52
N ALA A 353 -4.18 -23.77 -1.19
CA ALA A 353 -3.19 -23.30 -0.23
C ALA A 353 -1.92 -24.17 -0.26
N LEU A 354 -2.04 -25.51 -0.27
CA LEU A 354 -0.88 -26.41 -0.38
C LEU A 354 -0.10 -26.18 -1.69
N ASP A 355 -0.82 -25.98 -2.80
CA ASP A 355 -0.25 -25.62 -4.09
C ASP A 355 0.52 -24.29 -4.03
N SER A 356 -0.01 -23.30 -3.30
CA SER A 356 0.68 -22.01 -3.10
C SER A 356 1.95 -22.16 -2.26
N ILE A 357 1.93 -23.02 -1.23
CA ILE A 357 3.13 -23.34 -0.43
C ILE A 357 4.18 -24.03 -1.31
N GLU A 358 3.77 -24.98 -2.17
CA GLU A 358 4.69 -25.63 -3.11
C GLU A 358 5.25 -24.63 -4.14
N PHE A 359 4.43 -23.69 -4.64
CA PHE A 359 4.89 -22.61 -5.51
C PHE A 359 5.97 -21.76 -4.84
N ILE A 360 5.75 -21.36 -3.58
CA ILE A 360 6.65 -20.46 -2.84
C ILE A 360 7.94 -21.19 -2.43
N SER A 361 7.79 -22.36 -1.79
CA SER A 361 8.87 -23.02 -1.03
C SER A 361 9.32 -24.36 -1.62
N GLY A 362 8.59 -24.91 -2.60
CA GLY A 362 8.89 -26.21 -3.21
C GLY A 362 10.13 -26.21 -4.11
N PRO A 363 10.73 -27.38 -4.38
CA PRO A 363 11.89 -27.48 -5.26
C PRO A 363 11.53 -27.17 -6.71
N ALA A 364 12.49 -26.66 -7.50
CA ALA A 364 12.24 -26.23 -8.88
C ALA A 364 11.76 -27.33 -9.84
N ASN A 365 11.80 -28.61 -9.43
CA ASN A 365 11.32 -29.75 -10.21
C ASN A 365 9.96 -30.29 -9.73
N SER A 366 9.34 -29.67 -8.72
CA SER A 366 7.96 -30.01 -8.33
C SER A 366 6.95 -29.30 -9.24
N THR A 367 5.67 -29.67 -9.13
CA THR A 367 4.61 -29.14 -10.01
C THR A 367 4.54 -27.63 -9.98
N TRP A 368 4.40 -27.04 -8.79
CA TRP A 368 4.30 -25.60 -8.64
C TRP A 368 5.66 -24.91 -8.53
N GLY A 369 6.67 -25.58 -7.99
CA GLY A 369 8.05 -25.07 -7.98
C GLY A 369 8.64 -24.90 -9.39
N ALA A 370 8.27 -25.77 -10.35
CA ALA A 370 8.64 -25.62 -11.75
C ALA A 370 7.99 -24.40 -12.41
N LYS A 371 6.75 -24.04 -12.03
CA LYS A 371 6.11 -22.80 -12.51
C LYS A 371 6.85 -21.56 -12.00
N ARG A 372 7.20 -21.52 -10.71
CA ARG A 372 8.05 -20.45 -10.14
C ARG A 372 9.40 -20.37 -10.87
N ALA A 373 10.04 -21.50 -11.13
CA ALA A 373 11.31 -21.56 -11.85
C ALA A 373 11.18 -21.04 -13.30
N ALA A 374 10.11 -21.42 -14.01
CA ALA A 374 9.82 -20.94 -15.36
C ALA A 374 9.55 -19.43 -15.43
N MET A 375 9.06 -18.83 -14.32
CA MET A 375 8.91 -17.38 -14.17
C MET A 375 10.23 -16.66 -13.82
N GLY A 376 11.37 -17.37 -13.82
CA GLY A 376 12.70 -16.79 -13.61
C GLY A 376 13.25 -16.92 -12.19
N ARG A 377 12.54 -17.61 -11.28
CA ARG A 377 12.97 -17.79 -9.88
C ARG A 377 13.10 -19.28 -9.53
N ALA A 378 14.25 -19.88 -9.84
CA ALA A 378 14.50 -21.28 -9.52
C ALA A 378 14.58 -21.56 -8.01
N LYS A 379 15.29 -20.70 -7.25
CA LYS A 379 15.46 -20.90 -5.80
C LYS A 379 14.15 -20.55 -5.07
N PRO A 380 13.69 -21.42 -4.14
CA PRO A 380 12.49 -21.16 -3.36
C PRO A 380 12.66 -19.95 -2.43
N TRP A 381 11.53 -19.36 -2.04
CA TRP A 381 11.46 -18.47 -0.89
C TRP A 381 11.25 -19.28 0.39
N ASN A 382 11.42 -18.62 1.53
CA ASN A 382 10.98 -19.16 2.80
C ASN A 382 9.58 -18.62 3.11
N LEU A 383 8.73 -19.45 3.71
CA LEU A 383 7.41 -19.04 4.18
C LEU A 383 7.27 -19.52 5.63
N THR A 384 7.23 -18.58 6.57
CA THR A 384 7.08 -18.91 7.99
C THR A 384 5.65 -18.72 8.48
N TYR A 385 4.90 -17.78 7.88
CA TYR A 385 3.55 -17.43 8.30
C TYR A 385 2.56 -17.53 7.14
N LEU A 386 1.40 -18.13 7.41
CA LEU A 386 0.27 -18.18 6.50
C LEU A 386 -1.01 -17.89 7.28
N ALA A 387 -1.77 -16.90 6.82
CA ALA A 387 -3.08 -16.56 7.38
C ALA A 387 -4.18 -17.28 6.60
N VAL A 388 -5.14 -17.86 7.32
CA VAL A 388 -6.26 -18.60 6.74
C VAL A 388 -7.52 -17.76 6.92
N GLY A 389 -7.94 -17.10 5.84
CA GLY A 389 -9.08 -16.18 5.83
C GLY A 389 -8.71 -14.75 6.17
N ASN A 390 -9.72 -13.88 6.15
CA ASN A 390 -9.66 -12.48 6.59
C ASN A 390 -10.97 -12.13 7.31
N GLU A 391 -10.92 -11.65 8.56
CA GLU A 391 -12.11 -11.27 9.35
C GLU A 391 -13.26 -12.31 9.45
N ASP A 392 -12.98 -13.58 9.14
CA ASP A 392 -14.00 -14.61 8.93
C ASP A 392 -14.62 -15.20 10.20
N CYS A 393 -14.18 -14.78 11.39
CA CYS A 393 -14.50 -15.49 12.64
C CYS A 393 -15.98 -15.55 13.01
N GLU A 394 -16.79 -14.63 12.50
CA GLU A 394 -18.24 -14.63 12.70
C GLU A 394 -18.98 -15.57 11.73
N HIS A 395 -18.31 -16.05 10.68
CA HIS A 395 -18.89 -16.95 9.70
C HIS A 395 -19.04 -18.37 10.27
N PRO A 396 -20.23 -18.99 10.19
CA PRO A 396 -20.50 -20.31 10.77
C PRO A 396 -19.55 -21.42 10.28
N ALA A 397 -19.05 -21.32 9.04
CA ALA A 397 -18.15 -22.32 8.47
C ALA A 397 -16.69 -22.17 8.91
N TYR A 398 -16.30 -21.02 9.48
CA TYR A 398 -14.88 -20.65 9.64
C TYR A 398 -14.08 -21.65 10.47
N ILE A 399 -14.54 -21.99 11.68
CA ILE A 399 -13.80 -22.91 12.57
C ILE A 399 -13.57 -24.27 11.88
N GLY A 400 -14.60 -24.81 11.23
CA GLY A 400 -14.51 -26.08 10.51
C GLY A 400 -13.54 -25.99 9.33
N ASN A 401 -13.61 -24.90 8.56
CA ASN A 401 -12.72 -24.66 7.44
C ASN A 401 -11.27 -24.50 7.93
N TYR A 402 -11.02 -23.60 8.89
CA TYR A 402 -9.71 -23.38 9.51
C TYR A 402 -9.07 -24.69 9.99
N LEU A 403 -9.81 -25.57 10.68
CA LEU A 403 -9.29 -26.87 11.12
C LEU A 403 -8.85 -27.75 9.94
N ALA A 404 -9.57 -27.73 8.82
CA ALA A 404 -9.19 -28.47 7.61
C ALA A 404 -7.85 -27.96 7.03
N PHE A 405 -7.66 -26.64 6.96
CA PHE A 405 -6.37 -26.05 6.57
C PHE A 405 -5.28 -26.38 7.59
N TYR A 406 -5.56 -26.23 8.89
CA TYR A 406 -4.61 -26.44 9.96
C TYR A 406 -4.01 -27.84 9.91
N PHE A 407 -4.85 -28.88 9.92
CA PHE A 407 -4.35 -30.24 9.92
C PHE A 407 -3.64 -30.62 8.61
N ALA A 408 -4.15 -30.16 7.47
CA ALA A 408 -3.52 -30.45 6.18
C ALA A 408 -2.14 -29.78 6.05
N ILE A 409 -2.03 -28.50 6.40
CA ILE A 409 -0.76 -27.76 6.33
C ILE A 409 0.21 -28.30 7.37
N LYS A 410 -0.21 -28.54 8.62
CA LYS A 410 0.70 -29.06 9.65
C LYS A 410 1.21 -30.47 9.36
N ALA A 411 0.45 -31.30 8.66
CA ALA A 411 0.92 -32.63 8.24
C ALA A 411 2.10 -32.58 7.27
N HIS A 412 2.19 -31.56 6.42
CA HIS A 412 3.21 -31.45 5.36
C HIS A 412 4.27 -30.36 5.63
N HIS A 413 3.89 -29.31 6.35
CA HIS A 413 4.66 -28.10 6.62
C HIS A 413 4.54 -27.67 8.09
N PRO A 414 4.96 -28.51 9.06
CA PRO A 414 4.77 -28.24 10.49
C PRO A 414 5.48 -26.96 10.99
N HIS A 415 6.44 -26.44 10.23
CA HIS A 415 7.19 -25.21 10.53
C HIS A 415 6.43 -23.93 10.19
N ILE A 416 5.42 -23.98 9.32
CA ILE A 416 4.59 -22.80 9.00
C ILE A 416 3.66 -22.54 10.17
N LYS A 417 3.74 -21.35 10.76
CA LYS A 417 2.79 -20.88 11.76
C LYS A 417 1.52 -20.39 11.07
N LEU A 418 0.37 -20.86 11.55
CA LEU A 418 -0.91 -20.43 11.03
C LEU A 418 -1.49 -19.27 11.85
N ILE A 419 -2.05 -18.30 11.12
CA ILE A 419 -2.75 -17.15 11.67
C ILE A 419 -4.25 -17.36 11.47
N ALA A 420 -5.00 -17.50 12.56
CA ALA A 420 -6.46 -17.47 12.56
C ALA A 420 -6.97 -16.01 12.58
N ASN A 421 -8.21 -15.74 12.19
CA ASN A 421 -8.74 -14.36 12.15
C ASN A 421 -9.23 -13.84 13.52
N CYS A 422 -9.12 -14.65 14.57
CA CYS A 422 -9.41 -14.28 15.95
C CYS A 422 -8.85 -15.35 16.90
N ASP A 423 -8.91 -15.08 18.21
CA ASP A 423 -8.59 -16.08 19.23
C ASP A 423 -9.70 -17.15 19.29
N LEU A 424 -9.39 -18.36 18.83
CA LEU A 424 -10.34 -19.48 18.79
C LEU A 424 -10.41 -20.24 20.13
N GLY A 425 -9.60 -19.86 21.14
CA GLY A 425 -9.56 -20.53 22.44
C GLY A 425 -9.44 -22.06 22.32
N ASP A 426 -10.27 -22.78 23.06
CA ASP A 426 -10.29 -24.25 23.05
C ASP A 426 -10.96 -24.86 21.81
N ALA A 427 -11.57 -24.06 20.94
CA ALA A 427 -12.29 -24.56 19.77
C ALA A 427 -11.35 -25.06 18.66
N ALA A 428 -10.15 -24.46 18.54
CA ALA A 428 -9.16 -24.87 17.54
C ALA A 428 -7.72 -24.50 17.95
N PRO A 429 -6.71 -25.27 17.50
CA PRO A 429 -5.31 -24.90 17.70
C PRO A 429 -4.99 -23.55 17.04
N THR A 430 -4.54 -22.59 17.84
CA THR A 430 -4.20 -21.24 17.39
C THR A 430 -2.78 -20.92 17.83
N GLU A 431 -1.87 -20.74 16.87
CA GLU A 431 -0.49 -20.33 17.16
C GLU A 431 -0.37 -18.80 17.16
N VAL A 432 -1.08 -18.16 16.24
CA VAL A 432 -1.20 -16.73 16.08
C VAL A 432 -2.65 -16.42 15.74
N TYR A 433 -3.19 -15.30 16.23
CA TYR A 433 -4.43 -14.75 15.71
C TYR A 433 -4.26 -13.31 15.24
N ASP A 434 -4.98 -12.98 14.18
CA ASP A 434 -5.05 -11.64 13.59
C ASP A 434 -5.99 -10.76 14.44
N TRP A 435 -5.57 -9.53 14.71
CA TRP A 435 -6.33 -8.56 15.48
C TRP A 435 -6.45 -7.28 14.68
N HIS A 436 -7.69 -6.85 14.47
CA HIS A 436 -8.01 -5.70 13.66
C HIS A 436 -8.71 -4.63 14.49
N MET A 437 -8.43 -3.36 14.22
CA MET A 437 -9.14 -2.27 14.89
C MET A 437 -9.19 -0.96 14.10
N TYR A 438 -10.42 -0.57 13.77
CA TYR A 438 -10.69 0.72 13.14
C TYR A 438 -11.65 1.55 13.97
N THR A 439 -11.14 2.57 14.65
CA THR A 439 -11.91 3.28 15.69
C THR A 439 -11.57 4.78 15.75
N SER A 440 -11.99 5.48 16.80
CA SER A 440 -11.61 6.87 17.09
C SER A 440 -10.28 6.94 17.84
N ALA A 441 -9.63 8.11 17.86
CA ALA A 441 -8.36 8.27 18.60
C ALA A 441 -8.51 7.97 20.10
N ASP A 442 -9.67 8.32 20.66
CA ASP A 442 -9.99 8.12 22.07
C ASP A 442 -10.06 6.64 22.43
N ASP A 443 -10.73 5.86 21.59
CA ASP A 443 -10.90 4.42 21.80
C ASP A 443 -9.60 3.66 21.53
N LEU A 444 -8.86 4.01 20.46
CA LEU A 444 -7.54 3.42 20.20
C LEU A 444 -6.59 3.64 21.39
N PHE A 445 -6.57 4.85 21.96
CA PHE A 445 -5.77 5.13 23.16
C PHE A 445 -6.31 4.42 24.41
N ALA A 446 -7.63 4.28 24.57
CA ALA A 446 -8.22 3.58 25.69
C ALA A 446 -7.80 2.10 25.74
N ARG A 447 -7.54 1.51 24.57
CA ARG A 447 -7.15 0.10 24.35
C ARG A 447 -5.66 -0.19 24.42
N ARG A 448 -4.83 0.78 24.83
CA ARG A 448 -3.37 0.63 24.98
C ARG A 448 -2.95 -0.50 25.94
N ASN A 449 -3.88 -0.99 26.77
CA ASN A 449 -3.67 -2.07 27.75
C ASN A 449 -4.36 -3.39 27.35
N ASP A 450 -4.91 -3.51 26.12
CA ASP A 450 -5.69 -4.69 25.68
C ASP A 450 -4.89 -6.00 25.80
N PHE A 451 -3.56 -5.92 25.76
CA PHE A 451 -2.65 -7.08 25.82
C PHE A 451 -1.79 -7.13 27.10
N ASP A 452 -2.03 -6.29 28.10
CA ASP A 452 -1.20 -6.24 29.33
C ASP A 452 -1.26 -7.53 30.15
N GLN A 453 -2.34 -8.31 29.99
CA GLN A 453 -2.51 -9.60 30.67
C GLN A 453 -1.95 -10.77 29.85
N SER A 454 -1.50 -10.54 28.62
CA SER A 454 -0.89 -11.57 27.78
C SER A 454 0.50 -11.90 28.28
N VAL A 455 0.75 -13.17 28.60
CA VAL A 455 2.06 -13.63 29.09
C VAL A 455 2.83 -14.24 27.94
N ALA A 456 4.04 -13.71 27.67
CA ALA A 456 4.91 -14.23 26.62
C ALA A 456 5.14 -15.75 26.78
N GLY A 457 4.88 -16.50 25.71
CA GLY A 457 5.01 -17.96 25.69
C GLY A 457 3.81 -18.73 26.28
N GLN A 458 2.74 -18.04 26.69
CA GLN A 458 1.48 -18.64 27.08
C GLN A 458 0.38 -18.19 26.11
N GLY A 459 -0.34 -19.15 25.53
CA GLY A 459 -1.40 -18.86 24.56
C GLY A 459 -0.89 -18.46 23.16
N PRO A 460 -1.81 -18.12 22.25
CA PRO A 460 -1.47 -17.68 20.90
C PRO A 460 -0.77 -16.31 20.90
N GLN A 461 0.06 -16.07 19.89
CA GLN A 461 0.63 -14.75 19.64
C GLN A 461 -0.42 -13.84 19.00
N VAL A 462 -0.37 -12.54 19.28
CA VAL A 462 -1.24 -11.55 18.64
C VAL A 462 -0.53 -10.94 17.43
N PHE A 463 -1.22 -10.91 16.30
CA PHE A 463 -0.79 -10.20 15.10
C PHE A 463 -1.74 -9.03 14.85
N ALA A 464 -1.38 -7.84 15.31
CA ALA A 464 -2.15 -6.62 15.03
C ALA A 464 -1.84 -6.13 13.61
N SER A 465 -2.52 -6.70 12.61
CA SER A 465 -2.16 -6.48 11.21
C SER A 465 -2.89 -5.34 10.54
N GLU A 466 -4.05 -4.95 11.06
CA GLU A 466 -4.87 -3.85 10.58
C GLU A 466 -5.31 -2.96 11.74
N TYR A 467 -4.86 -1.72 11.77
CA TYR A 467 -5.37 -0.75 12.73
C TYR A 467 -5.22 0.67 12.22
N ALA A 468 -6.26 1.48 12.38
CA ALA A 468 -6.21 2.89 12.06
C ALA A 468 -7.25 3.70 12.82
N VAL A 469 -6.98 4.99 13.01
CA VAL A 469 -8.01 5.93 13.44
C VAL A 469 -8.81 6.36 12.22
N GLN A 470 -10.00 5.80 12.05
CA GLN A 470 -10.90 6.13 10.94
C GLN A 470 -12.08 7.02 11.35
N VAL A 471 -12.45 7.02 12.63
CA VAL A 471 -13.61 7.76 13.12
C VAL A 471 -13.18 9.14 13.63
N GLY A 472 -13.78 10.19 13.06
CA GLY A 472 -13.52 11.57 13.47
C GLY A 472 -12.09 12.06 13.14
N ALA A 473 -11.39 11.40 12.22
CA ALA A 473 -10.00 11.69 11.91
C ALA A 473 -9.80 12.98 11.10
N GLY A 474 -10.77 13.40 10.26
CA GLY A 474 -10.63 14.60 9.43
C GLY A 474 -9.36 14.58 8.58
N TRP A 475 -8.54 15.63 8.67
CA TRP A 475 -7.21 15.73 8.03
C TRP A 475 -6.06 15.21 8.91
N GLY A 476 -6.37 14.55 10.02
CA GLY A 476 -5.43 14.13 11.05
C GLY A 476 -5.91 14.55 12.45
N ASN A 477 -5.59 13.73 13.45
CA ASN A 477 -5.96 13.98 14.85
C ASN A 477 -4.72 14.00 15.75
N LEU A 478 -4.14 15.18 15.95
CA LEU A 478 -3.17 15.36 17.01
C LEU A 478 -3.91 15.52 18.34
N LYS A 479 -4.01 14.43 19.12
CA LYS A 479 -4.59 14.51 20.47
C LYS A 479 -3.50 14.79 21.49
N VAL A 480 -3.50 16.01 22.06
CA VAL A 480 -2.75 16.29 23.29
C VAL A 480 -3.51 15.63 24.43
N VAL A 481 -3.00 14.48 24.91
CA VAL A 481 -3.59 13.79 26.05
C VAL A 481 -3.18 14.55 27.32
N ASN A 482 -4.10 15.34 27.86
CA ASN A 482 -4.01 15.81 29.23
C ASN A 482 -4.29 14.61 30.14
N ILE A 483 -3.23 13.94 30.61
CA ILE A 483 -3.33 12.83 31.55
C ILE A 483 -3.86 13.41 32.86
N ALA A 484 -5.17 13.24 33.09
CA ALA A 484 -5.79 13.64 34.35
C ALA A 484 -5.12 12.88 35.53
N PRO A 485 -5.06 13.46 36.74
CA PRO A 485 -4.06 13.15 37.77
C PRO A 485 -4.23 11.80 38.49
N HIS A 486 -5.05 10.88 37.97
CA HIS A 486 -5.60 9.78 38.78
C HIS A 486 -5.30 8.36 38.29
N ARG A 487 -4.48 8.17 37.26
CA ARG A 487 -3.81 6.87 37.03
C ARG A 487 -2.39 7.07 36.50
N GLN A 488 -1.43 6.67 37.33
CA GLN A 488 -0.01 6.68 37.06
C GLN A 488 0.34 5.38 36.33
N ASP A 489 0.50 5.44 35.02
CA ASP A 489 1.36 4.54 34.24
C ASP A 489 1.71 5.28 32.95
N VAL A 490 2.98 5.67 32.81
CA VAL A 490 3.50 6.42 31.65
C VAL A 490 4.47 5.51 30.91
N SER A 491 4.07 5.05 29.72
CA SER A 491 4.94 4.29 28.82
C SER A 491 5.66 5.24 27.86
N VAL A 492 6.98 5.31 27.94
CA VAL A 492 7.82 6.04 26.97
C VAL A 492 8.54 5.04 26.09
N PHE A 493 8.25 5.06 24.79
CA PHE A 493 8.97 4.26 23.79
C PHE A 493 10.22 5.02 23.34
N LEU A 494 11.39 4.52 23.72
CA LEU A 494 12.69 5.01 23.23
C LEU A 494 13.14 4.12 22.08
N HIS A 495 13.09 4.62 20.84
CA HIS A 495 13.70 3.95 19.68
C HIS A 495 15.18 4.34 19.55
N ASN A 496 16.03 3.34 19.23
CA ASN A 496 17.49 3.43 19.06
C ASN A 496 18.31 3.80 20.30
N ILE A 497 18.46 2.85 21.23
CA ILE A 497 19.61 2.85 22.15
C ILE A 497 20.55 1.72 21.71
N THR A 498 21.72 2.07 21.21
CA THR A 498 22.82 1.12 21.01
C THR A 498 23.49 0.89 22.36
N TRP A 499 23.18 -0.26 22.99
CA TRP A 499 23.85 -0.67 24.22
C TRP A 499 25.20 -1.31 23.87
N GLY A 500 26.26 -0.51 23.89
CA GLY A 500 27.58 -1.06 24.20
C GLY A 500 27.51 -1.70 25.59
N ALA A 501 28.06 -2.90 25.75
CA ALA A 501 27.94 -3.69 26.98
C ALA A 501 28.25 -2.88 28.25
N VAL A 502 27.22 -2.50 29.00
CA VAL A 502 27.36 -1.94 30.35
C VAL A 502 26.41 -2.69 31.26
N SER A 503 27.00 -3.50 32.15
CA SER A 503 26.32 -4.04 33.32
C SER A 503 25.91 -2.90 34.23
N LEU A 504 24.61 -2.72 34.49
CA LEU A 504 24.09 -1.72 35.41
C LEU A 504 23.34 -2.38 36.56
N ALA A 505 23.96 -2.34 37.74
CA ALA A 505 23.39 -2.76 39.01
C ALA A 505 23.02 -1.51 39.83
N SER A 506 21.88 -0.87 39.55
CA SER A 506 21.10 -0.06 40.51
C SER A 506 19.99 0.75 39.83
N LYS A 507 18.90 0.99 40.59
CA LYS A 507 17.76 1.86 40.25
C LYS A 507 18.23 3.31 40.02
N GLN A 508 17.72 3.96 38.98
CA GLN A 508 17.85 5.41 38.79
C GLN A 508 16.45 6.06 38.76
N THR A 509 16.33 7.23 39.41
CA THR A 509 15.13 8.07 39.44
C THR A 509 15.49 9.42 38.83
N ILE A 510 14.71 9.90 37.86
CA ILE A 510 14.89 11.22 37.22
C ILE A 510 13.84 12.18 37.79
N ILE A 511 14.27 13.39 38.20
CA ILE A 511 13.43 14.44 38.77
C ILE A 511 13.70 15.75 37.99
N VAL A 512 12.65 16.46 37.56
CA VAL A 512 12.74 17.71 36.74
C VAL A 512 12.15 18.91 37.50
N GLY A 513 12.79 20.09 37.42
CA GLY A 513 12.31 21.39 37.95
C GLY A 513 13.11 22.61 37.39
N PRO A 514 12.57 23.84 37.36
CA PRO A 514 13.15 24.96 36.60
C PRO A 514 14.10 25.90 37.39
N THR A 515 14.94 26.66 36.67
CA THR A 515 15.72 27.84 37.14
C THR A 515 15.48 29.06 36.22
N PRO A 516 15.65 30.32 36.68
CA PRO A 516 15.04 31.51 36.06
C PRO A 516 15.81 32.13 34.86
N GLN A 517 15.00 32.78 34.02
CA GLN A 517 15.21 33.52 32.76
C GLN A 517 16.51 34.31 32.52
N ALA A 518 16.82 34.47 31.22
CA ALA A 518 17.44 35.68 30.67
C ALA A 518 16.64 36.17 29.44
N GLU A 519 16.37 37.48 29.40
CA GLU A 519 15.61 38.23 28.40
C GLU A 519 16.40 38.42 27.08
N ASN A 520 15.72 38.53 25.94
CA ASN A 520 15.90 39.65 24.99
C ASN A 520 14.86 39.70 23.85
N SER A 521 14.80 40.90 23.26
CA SER A 521 13.73 41.64 22.58
C SER A 521 13.68 41.62 21.02
N PHE A 522 12.57 42.20 20.47
CA PHE A 522 12.22 42.68 19.10
C PHE A 522 11.46 41.66 18.19
N GLN A 523 10.21 41.86 17.70
CA GLN A 523 9.45 42.91 16.94
C GLN A 523 9.57 42.86 15.39
N ASP A 524 8.63 42.16 14.72
CA ASP A 524 7.93 42.52 13.45
C ASP A 524 6.72 41.54 13.23
N PRO A 525 5.51 41.95 12.76
CA PRO A 525 4.30 41.09 12.77
C PRO A 525 4.05 40.17 11.56
N HIS A 526 4.98 39.98 10.62
CA HIS A 526 4.76 39.09 9.49
C HIS A 526 6.02 38.26 9.19
N LEU A 527 5.85 36.92 9.15
CA LEU A 527 6.86 35.85 9.08
C LEU A 527 7.57 35.55 10.40
N ILE A 528 7.10 34.52 11.10
CA ILE A 528 7.88 33.80 12.11
C ILE A 528 8.44 32.55 11.40
N GLU A 529 9.71 32.61 10.99
CA GLU A 529 10.49 31.39 10.71
C GLU A 529 10.70 30.66 12.04
N ALA A 530 10.23 29.42 12.14
CA ALA A 530 10.48 28.56 13.29
C ALA A 530 11.96 28.10 13.23
N GLN A 531 12.76 28.46 14.24
CA GLN A 531 14.10 27.90 14.40
C GLN A 531 14.00 26.49 15.03
N GLU A 532 14.63 25.53 14.37
CA GLU A 532 14.80 24.14 14.82
C GLU A 532 15.61 24.09 16.13
N ALA A 533 15.22 23.20 17.05
CA ALA A 533 16.04 22.84 18.20
C ALA A 533 16.68 21.46 17.96
N ASP A 534 17.98 21.43 17.71
CA ASP A 534 18.78 20.20 17.66
C ASP A 534 18.89 19.60 19.08
N LEU A 535 18.57 18.31 19.20
CA LEU A 535 18.79 17.53 20.42
C LEU A 535 20.17 16.84 20.36
N ASP A 536 21.23 17.54 20.78
CA ASP A 536 22.58 16.98 20.80
C ASP A 536 22.81 16.18 22.11
N LEU A 537 22.74 14.84 22.04
CA LEU A 537 22.96 13.95 23.18
C LEU A 537 24.46 13.71 23.38
N ARG A 538 25.09 14.44 24.31
CA ARG A 538 26.45 14.14 24.79
C ARG A 538 26.42 13.53 26.19
N ILE A 539 26.97 12.32 26.31
CA ILE A 539 27.26 11.70 27.61
C ILE A 539 28.49 12.41 28.19
N VAL A 540 28.27 13.23 29.21
CA VAL A 540 29.35 13.88 29.96
C VAL A 540 29.52 13.14 31.29
N ASP A 541 30.52 12.26 31.31
CA ASP A 541 31.19 11.69 32.48
C ASP A 541 30.43 10.63 33.32
N LYS A 542 31.20 9.68 33.85
CA LYS A 542 30.72 8.41 34.46
C LYS A 542 30.26 8.53 35.91
N ASN A 543 30.23 9.71 36.52
CA ASN A 543 30.02 9.83 37.99
C ASN A 543 29.17 11.02 38.46
N SER A 544 28.34 11.62 37.61
CA SER A 544 27.43 12.67 38.08
C SER A 544 26.17 12.75 37.23
N SER A 545 25.04 12.85 37.92
CA SER A 545 23.69 13.04 37.38
C SER A 545 23.64 14.10 36.28
N ALA A 546 23.17 13.70 35.09
CA ALA A 546 22.76 14.64 34.04
C ALA A 546 21.23 14.86 34.17
N ALA A 547 20.83 16.12 34.35
CA ALA A 547 19.44 16.54 34.30
C ALA A 547 19.11 17.07 32.90
N PHE A 548 17.99 16.66 32.33
CA PHE A 548 17.46 17.20 31.07
C PHE A 548 16.25 18.07 31.39
N ASN A 549 16.24 19.30 30.87
CA ASN A 549 15.08 20.20 30.93
C ASN A 549 14.43 20.23 29.54
N ILE A 550 13.16 19.84 29.44
CA ILE A 550 12.32 20.10 28.27
C ILE A 550 11.39 21.25 28.65
N THR A 551 11.45 22.35 27.90
CA THR A 551 10.53 23.49 28.04
C THR A 551 9.57 23.45 26.86
N LEU A 552 8.27 23.30 27.11
CA LEU A 552 7.24 23.51 26.09
C LEU A 552 6.49 24.81 26.44
N PRO A 553 6.47 25.83 25.56
CA PRO A 553 5.71 27.04 25.82
C PRO A 553 4.23 26.76 25.64
N GLY A 554 3.43 27.13 26.63
CA GLY A 554 1.98 27.17 26.52
C GLY A 554 1.55 28.32 25.62
N THR A 555 1.34 28.04 24.34
CA THR A 555 0.32 28.66 23.47
C THR A 555 0.30 27.93 22.13
N SER A 556 -0.90 27.74 21.62
CA SER A 556 -1.34 27.28 20.30
C SER A 556 -0.30 27.32 19.16
N VAL A 557 -0.32 26.23 18.36
CA VAL A 557 0.37 26.00 17.07
C VAL A 557 1.80 25.45 17.19
N MET A 558 2.00 24.18 16.76
CA MET A 558 3.09 23.84 15.84
C MET A 558 2.95 22.43 15.24
N CYS A 559 3.17 22.40 13.92
CA CYS A 559 3.40 21.27 13.02
C CYS A 559 4.73 20.56 13.33
N LEU A 560 4.92 19.35 12.80
CA LEU A 560 6.20 18.98 12.18
C LEU A 560 6.09 17.80 11.20
N GLU A 561 6.76 17.98 10.06
CA GLU A 561 7.12 17.00 9.02
C GLU A 561 8.67 17.02 8.85
N MET A 562 9.23 15.98 8.24
CA MET A 562 10.62 15.47 8.33
C MET A 562 11.72 16.10 7.40
N GLU A 563 13.01 15.92 7.82
CA GLU A 563 14.30 15.69 7.09
C GLU A 563 14.84 16.77 6.07
N ILE A 564 16.14 17.16 5.96
CA ILE A 564 17.36 16.44 5.50
C ILE A 564 18.68 17.28 5.73
N SER A 565 19.79 16.54 5.90
CA SER A 565 21.25 16.83 5.94
C SER A 565 21.91 17.97 5.10
N LYS A 566 23.06 18.50 5.60
CA LYS A 566 24.35 18.58 4.85
C LYS A 566 25.57 18.99 5.71
N GLY A 567 26.68 18.22 5.63
CA GLY A 567 28.02 18.69 6.06
C GLY A 567 29.04 17.60 6.42
N SER A 568 29.82 17.13 5.45
CA SER A 568 30.80 16.04 5.52
C SER A 568 32.06 16.33 6.36
N LYS A 569 32.68 15.30 6.98
CA LYS A 569 34.05 14.83 6.65
C LYS A 569 34.53 13.59 7.46
N LEU A 570 35.08 12.65 6.69
CA LEU A 570 35.93 11.49 6.99
C LEU A 570 36.79 11.54 8.28
N ALA A 571 36.90 10.39 8.98
CA ALA A 571 38.17 9.66 9.19
C ALA A 571 37.93 8.25 9.76
N LEU A 572 38.55 7.26 9.11
CA LEU A 572 38.67 5.81 9.37
C LEU A 572 39.50 5.50 10.65
N PRO A 573 39.51 4.27 11.22
CA PRO A 573 39.39 2.93 10.59
C PRO A 573 38.08 2.18 10.80
#